data_AF-A0A510K0M4-F1
#
_entry.id   AF-A0A510K0M4-F1
#
_cell.length_a   1.000
_cell.length_b   1.000
_cell.length_c   1.000
_cell.angle_alpha   90.00
_cell.angle_beta   90.00
_cell.angle_gamma   90.00
#
_symmetry.space_group_name_H-M   'P 1'
#
loop_
_entity.id
_entity.type
_entity.pdbx_description
1 polymer ?
#
loop_
_entity_poly.entity_id
_entity_poly.type
_entity_poly.pdbx_seq_one_letter_code
_entity_poly.pdbx_strand_id
1 'polypeptide(L)'
;MFSSKAFEKLDYEVYKCLWKWCIRRHPKKSRKWIAKKYFHIIGNRTWTFSVATERKIKNGEKYYLCLKYATDTDIRRFTKIQAKANPFDEDWQAYFDKREETTLAL
;
A
#
# COMPACT_ATOMS: atom_id res chain seq x y z
N MET A 1 -5.23 -11.09 -12.88
CA MET A 1 -4.03 -10.27 -13.12
C MET A 1 -4.49 -8.82 -13.27
N PHE A 2 -4.81 -8.09 -12.18
CA PHE A 2 -5.42 -6.75 -12.31
C PHE A 2 -5.05 -5.75 -11.20
N SER A 3 -4.89 -6.19 -9.94
CA SER A 3 -4.68 -5.25 -8.83
C SER A 3 -3.29 -4.59 -8.80
N SER A 4 -2.21 -5.30 -9.17
CA SER A 4 -0.85 -4.75 -9.08
C SER A 4 -0.63 -3.52 -9.97
N LYS A 5 -1.03 -3.59 -11.25
CA LYS A 5 -0.96 -2.45 -12.18
C LYS A 5 -1.85 -1.29 -11.73
N ALA A 6 -3.01 -1.59 -11.13
CA ALA A 6 -3.89 -0.58 -10.58
C ALA A 6 -3.26 0.14 -9.37
N PHE A 7 -2.56 -0.60 -8.50
CA PHE A 7 -1.84 -0.03 -7.36
C PHE A 7 -0.64 0.81 -7.79
N GLU A 8 0.14 0.37 -8.78
CA GLU A 8 1.21 1.20 -9.36
C GLU A 8 0.66 2.51 -9.93
N LYS A 9 -0.47 2.43 -10.64
CA LYS A 9 -1.14 3.61 -11.18
C LYS A 9 -1.63 4.53 -10.07
N LEU A 10 -2.23 3.97 -9.01
CA LEU A 10 -2.67 4.72 -7.84
C LEU A 10 -1.51 5.45 -7.18
N ASP A 11 -0.41 4.76 -6.90
CA ASP A 11 0.78 5.37 -6.28
C ASP A 11 1.35 6.52 -7.13
N TYR A 12 1.34 6.37 -8.45
CA TYR A 12 1.75 7.44 -9.37
C TYR A 12 0.80 8.66 -9.31
N GLU A 13 -0.51 8.45 -9.27
CA GLU A 13 -1.48 9.54 -9.13
C GLU A 13 -1.34 10.25 -7.77
N VAL A 14 -1.16 9.49 -6.68
CA VAL A 14 -0.90 10.02 -5.34
C VAL A 14 0.37 10.87 -5.34
N TYR A 15 1.46 10.38 -5.93
CA TYR A 15 2.70 11.14 -6.08
C TYR A 15 2.46 12.48 -6.79
N LYS A 16 1.74 12.51 -7.91
CA LYS A 16 1.45 13.75 -8.64
C LYS A 16 0.67 14.75 -7.79
N CYS A 17 -0.32 14.29 -7.04
CA CYS A 17 -1.09 15.13 -6.12
C CYS A 17 -0.21 15.71 -5.01
N LEU A 18 0.63 14.88 -4.39
CA LEU A 18 1.58 15.31 -3.35
C LEU A 18 2.61 16.30 -3.90
N TRP A 19 3.15 16.07 -5.09
CA TRP A 19 4.12 16.95 -5.71
C TRP A 19 3.54 18.34 -6.00
N LYS A 20 2.34 18.38 -6.58
CA LYS A 20 1.60 19.65 -6.81
C LYS A 20 1.33 20.37 -5.50
N TRP A 21 0.89 19.65 -4.47
CA TRP A 21 0.65 20.22 -3.14
C TRP A 21 1.93 20.78 -2.53
N CYS A 22 3.06 20.07 -2.62
CA CYS A 22 4.35 20.51 -2.10
C CYS A 22 4.83 21.79 -2.79
N ILE A 23 4.73 21.87 -4.12
CA ILE A 23 5.07 23.08 -4.88
C ILE A 23 4.18 24.26 -4.48
N ARG A 24 2.86 24.03 -4.42
CA ARG A 24 1.91 25.08 -4.04
C ARG A 24 2.13 25.57 -2.61
N ARG A 25 2.51 24.69 -1.68
CA ARG A 25 2.79 25.03 -0.29
C ARG A 25 4.05 25.88 -0.14
N HIS A 26 5.03 25.75 -1.04
CA HIS A 26 6.33 26.41 -0.94
C HIS A 26 6.67 27.21 -2.20
N PRO A 27 5.92 28.26 -2.54
CA PRO A 27 6.09 29.01 -3.80
C PRO A 27 7.46 29.70 -3.91
N LYS A 28 8.09 30.04 -2.77
CA LYS A 28 9.40 30.70 -2.69
C LYS A 28 10.59 29.73 -2.62
N LYS A 29 10.36 28.42 -2.63
CA LYS A 29 11.42 27.42 -2.50
C LYS A 29 11.63 26.70 -3.82
N SER A 30 12.88 26.36 -4.11
CA SER A 30 13.20 25.62 -5.32
C SER A 30 12.63 24.21 -5.26
N ARG A 31 12.34 23.63 -6.43
CA ARG A 31 11.88 22.24 -6.56
C ARG A 31 12.87 21.25 -5.91
N LYS A 32 14.17 21.52 -6.02
CA LYS A 32 15.22 20.73 -5.37
C LYS A 32 15.11 20.76 -3.84
N TRP A 33 14.85 21.92 -3.25
CA TRP A 33 14.63 22.04 -1.81
C TRP A 33 13.36 21.29 -1.37
N ILE A 34 12.29 21.41 -2.15
CA ILE A 34 11.03 20.70 -1.89
C ILE A 34 11.24 19.18 -1.92
N ALA A 35 11.92 18.68 -2.96
CA ALA A 35 12.26 17.27 -3.08
C ALA A 35 13.05 16.79 -1.86
N LYS A 36 14.13 17.50 -1.50
CA LYS A 36 14.95 17.18 -0.32
C LYS A 36 14.16 17.21 0.99
N LYS A 37 13.11 18.03 1.10
CA LYS A 37 12.32 18.17 2.33
C LYS A 37 11.31 17.05 2.54
N TYR A 38 10.66 16.60 1.46
CA TYR A 38 9.51 15.69 1.56
C TYR A 38 9.80 14.29 1.02
N PHE A 39 10.80 14.14 0.16
CA PHE A 39 11.10 12.89 -0.53
C PHE A 39 12.47 12.40 -0.10
N HIS A 40 12.49 11.26 0.57
CA HIS A 40 13.68 10.67 1.14
C HIS A 40 13.93 9.28 0.55
N ILE A 41 15.13 8.75 0.82
CA ILE A 41 15.51 7.38 0.52
C ILE A 41 15.20 6.56 1.78
N ILE A 42 14.34 5.57 1.65
CA ILE A 42 13.90 4.71 2.76
C ILE A 42 14.11 3.26 2.33
N GLY A 43 15.04 2.56 2.99
CA GLY A 43 15.51 1.26 2.53
C GLY A 43 16.06 1.35 1.11
N ASN A 44 15.52 0.54 0.19
CA ASN A 44 15.95 0.52 -1.22
C ASN A 44 15.11 1.43 -2.12
N ARG A 45 14.09 2.11 -1.58
CA ARG A 45 13.18 2.95 -2.37
C ARG A 45 13.59 4.42 -2.27
N THR A 46 13.69 5.05 -3.43
CA THR A 46 13.89 6.51 -3.52
C THR A 46 12.55 7.20 -3.74
N TRP A 47 12.52 8.51 -3.56
CA TRP A 47 11.30 9.31 -3.74
C TRP A 47 10.14 8.89 -2.82
N THR A 48 10.45 8.48 -1.60
CA THR A 48 9.45 8.16 -0.60
C THR A 48 9.00 9.39 0.15
N PHE A 49 7.71 9.72 0.01
CA PHE A 49 7.10 10.81 0.76
C PHE A 49 7.13 10.49 2.25
N SER A 50 7.90 11.27 3.00
CA SER A 50 8.16 10.99 4.41
C SER A 50 8.57 12.24 5.17
N VAL A 51 8.44 12.17 6.49
CA VAL A 51 8.81 13.26 7.41
C VAL A 51 9.64 12.68 8.55
N ALA A 52 10.79 13.30 8.82
CA ALA A 52 11.61 12.96 9.97
C ALA A 52 10.82 13.25 11.26
N THR A 53 10.77 12.28 12.15
CA THR A 53 10.19 12.42 13.48
C THR A 53 11.27 12.73 14.51
N GLU A 54 10.86 13.10 15.72
CA GLU A 54 11.76 13.28 16.86
C GLU A 54 12.34 11.95 17.39
N ARG A 55 11.74 10.82 17.00
CA ARG A 55 12.19 9.49 17.39
C ARG A 55 13.47 9.13 16.63
N LYS A 56 14.35 8.41 17.32
CA LYS A 56 15.52 7.78 16.72
C LYS A 56 15.34 6.28 16.68
N ILE A 57 15.86 5.67 15.62
CA ILE A 57 16.01 4.22 15.52
C ILE A 57 17.14 3.80 16.48
N LYS A 58 17.20 2.53 16.88
CA LYS A 58 18.22 1.99 17.81
C LYS A 58 19.66 2.38 17.45
N ASN A 59 19.94 2.60 16.17
CA ASN A 59 21.26 2.98 15.66
C ASN A 59 21.54 4.50 15.70
N GLY A 60 20.66 5.30 16.30
CA GLY A 60 20.80 6.77 16.42
C GLY A 60 20.32 7.56 15.20
N GLU A 61 19.96 6.89 14.10
CA GLU A 61 19.39 7.51 12.91
C GLU A 61 17.96 8.04 13.13
N LYS A 62 17.58 9.07 12.37
CA LYS A 62 16.23 9.65 12.45
C LYS A 62 15.19 8.65 11.96
N TYR A 63 14.13 8.45 12.74
CA TYR A 63 12.97 7.69 12.29
C TYR A 63 12.11 8.54 11.37
N TYR A 64 11.81 8.01 10.18
CA TYR A 64 10.94 8.67 9.20
C TYR A 64 9.54 8.06 9.22
N LEU A 65 8.53 8.91 9.40
CA LEU A 65 7.15 8.52 9.13
C LEU A 65 6.95 8.56 7.61
N CYS A 66 6.67 7.40 7.02
CA CYS A 66 6.58 7.23 5.57
C CYS A 66 5.15 6.97 5.14
N LEU A 67 4.75 7.54 4.00
CA LEU A 67 3.51 7.16 3.35
C LEU A 67 3.64 5.71 2.84
N LYS A 68 2.66 4.87 3.16
CA LYS A 68 2.59 3.50 2.66
C LYS A 68 2.20 3.49 1.18
N TYR A 69 2.84 2.64 0.40
CA TYR A 69 2.51 2.44 -1.00
C TYR A 69 1.40 1.41 -1.14
N ALA A 70 0.48 1.65 -2.07
CA ALA A 70 -0.54 0.68 -2.40
C ALA A 70 0.09 -0.62 -2.94
N THR A 71 1.22 -0.52 -3.65
CA THR A 71 1.97 -1.69 -4.15
C THR A 71 2.47 -2.61 -3.05
N ASP A 72 2.68 -2.11 -1.84
CA ASP A 72 3.17 -2.89 -0.70
C ASP A 72 2.03 -3.68 -0.03
N THR A 73 0.79 -3.52 -0.50
CA THR A 73 -0.37 -4.23 0.02
C THR A 73 -0.47 -5.60 -0.63
N ASP A 74 -0.38 -6.65 0.18
CA ASP A 74 -0.55 -8.03 -0.29
C ASP A 74 -1.91 -8.24 -0.95
N ILE A 75 -1.89 -8.70 -2.20
CA ILE A 75 -3.11 -9.00 -2.95
C ILE A 75 -3.62 -10.36 -2.51
N ARG A 76 -4.47 -10.37 -1.47
CA ARG A 76 -5.21 -11.56 -1.06
C ARG A 76 -6.34 -11.83 -2.06
N ARG A 77 -6.33 -13.00 -2.68
CA ARG A 77 -7.36 -13.40 -3.65
C ARG A 77 -8.34 -14.33 -2.96
N PHE A 78 -9.59 -13.89 -2.83
CA PHE A 78 -10.66 -14.75 -2.38
C PHE A 78 -11.22 -15.53 -3.56
N THR A 79 -11.35 -16.85 -3.42
CA THR A 79 -12.07 -17.70 -4.36
C THR A 79 -13.55 -17.33 -4.30
N LYS A 80 -14.18 -16.97 -5.44
CA LYS A 80 -15.62 -16.67 -5.44
C LYS A 80 -16.44 -17.88 -4.98
N ILE A 81 -17.60 -17.65 -4.36
CA ILE A 81 -18.56 -18.73 -4.04
C ILE A 81 -19.20 -19.17 -5.36
N GLN A 82 -19.37 -20.47 -5.57
CA GLN A 82 -20.13 -20.97 -6.71
C GLN A 82 -21.57 -20.47 -6.59
N ALA A 83 -22.10 -19.84 -7.65
CA ALA A 83 -23.41 -19.17 -7.60
C ALA A 83 -24.59 -20.12 -7.31
N LYS A 84 -24.43 -21.42 -7.61
CA LYS A 84 -25.43 -22.46 -7.34
C LYS A 84 -25.31 -23.07 -5.93
N ALA A 85 -24.24 -22.76 -5.20
CA ALA A 85 -24.00 -23.35 -3.89
C ALA A 85 -24.97 -22.77 -2.86
N ASN A 86 -25.74 -23.67 -2.23
CA ASN A 86 -26.68 -23.33 -1.17
C ASN A 86 -26.16 -23.90 0.16
N PRO A 87 -25.94 -23.06 1.20
CA PRO A 87 -25.47 -23.52 2.51
C PRO A 87 -26.39 -24.51 3.23
N PHE A 88 -27.67 -24.57 2.84
CA PHE A 88 -28.68 -25.42 3.48
C PHE A 88 -28.98 -26.70 2.70
N ASP A 89 -28.26 -26.94 1.61
CA ASP A 89 -28.45 -28.10 0.75
C ASP A 89 -27.34 -29.11 1.03
N GLU A 90 -27.72 -30.36 1.32
CA GLU A 90 -26.81 -31.42 1.77
C GLU A 90 -25.72 -31.70 0.73
N ASP A 91 -26.06 -31.61 -0.56
CA ASP A 91 -25.13 -31.81 -1.69
C ASP A 91 -23.95 -30.81 -1.70
N TRP A 92 -24.10 -29.66 -1.03
CA TRP A 92 -23.08 -28.60 -0.98
C TRP A 92 -22.25 -28.58 0.31
N GLN A 93 -22.56 -29.41 1.31
CA GLN A 93 -21.82 -29.42 2.59
C GLN A 93 -20.32 -29.64 2.39
N ALA A 94 -19.94 -30.67 1.62
CA ALA A 94 -18.54 -30.98 1.33
C ALA A 94 -17.79 -29.83 0.61
N TYR A 95 -18.50 -29.00 -0.15
CA TYR A 95 -17.92 -27.81 -0.80
C TYR A 95 -17.64 -26.70 0.22
N PHE A 96 -18.53 -26.49 1.20
CA PHE A 96 -18.34 -25.49 2.25
C PHE A 96 -17.27 -25.92 3.27
N ASP A 97 -17.24 -27.20 3.67
CA ASP A 97 -16.22 -27.73 4.59
C ASP A 97 -14.80 -27.54 4.04
N LYS A 98 -14.58 -27.94 2.78
CA LYS A 98 -13.29 -27.76 2.08
C LYS A 98 -12.90 -26.29 1.94
N ARG A 99 -13.89 -25.40 1.83
CA ARG A 99 -13.66 -23.96 1.72
C ARG A 99 -13.30 -23.33 3.08
N GLU A 100 -13.89 -23.80 4.18
CA GLU A 100 -13.51 -23.41 5.53
C GLU A 100 -12.07 -23.84 5.84
N GLU A 101 -11.71 -25.09 5.54
CA GLU A 101 -10.32 -25.59 5.71
C GLU A 101 -9.32 -24.72 4.92
N THR A 102 -9.65 -24.40 3.67
CA THR A 102 -8.81 -23.54 2.82
C THR A 102 -8.70 -22.10 3.35
N THR A 103 -9.75 -21.60 4.01
CA THR A 103 -9.77 -20.25 4.58
C THR A 103 -9.01 -20.17 5.90
N LEU A 104 -9.07 -21.22 6.72
CA LEU A 104 -8.35 -21.33 8.00
C LEU A 104 -6.85 -21.58 7.84
N ALA A 105 -6.43 -22.11 6.69
CA ALA A 105 -5.03 -22.36 6.36
C ALA A 105 -4.28 -21.14 5.77
N LEU A 106 -4.94 -19.99 5.61
CA LEU A 106 -4.41 -18.72 5.08
C LEU A 106 -4.20 -17.66 6.17
#